data_AF-A0A2V8F576-F1
#
_entry.id   AF-A0A2V8F576-F1
#
_cell.length_a   1.000
_cell.length_b   1.000
_cell.length_c   1.000
_cell.angle_alpha   90.00
_cell.angle_beta   90.00
_cell.angle_gamma   90.00
#
_symmetry.space_group_name_H-M   'P 1'
#
loop_
_entity.id
_entity.type
_entity.pdbx_description
1 polymer ?
#
loop_
_entity_poly.entity_id
_entity_poly.type
_entity_poly.pdbx_seq_one_letter_code
_entity_poly.pdbx_strand_id
1 'polypeptide(L)'
;MNDVRPLNIPVILGTSRKGRASVHAAKLLADLLNRRAGVRSGVVDIASLPLPVDDAGEAIKQAAYSEAISAADGLVIVAPEYNHSFPGLLKHTLDSCLNEYIHKAVGLVGVSAGPFAGIRVVQSLLPVMRELGLVTIFWDINIGQVGKVFAEDGRLLDDAFVRRSDRFIRELIWMSKVLRYGREQVTIDEEAAEIAKKVPCPNCGTLMTHHADKVVPAAATSENDVVIAAARAWSGA
;
A
#
# COMPACT_ATOMS: atom_id res chain seq x y z
N MET A 1 -21.27 -26.40 7.44
CA MET A 1 -20.80 -25.04 7.80
C MET A 1 -19.42 -24.92 7.21
N ASN A 2 -19.23 -24.10 6.17
CA ASN A 2 -17.94 -23.98 5.48
C ASN A 2 -16.86 -23.58 6.49
N ASP A 3 -15.75 -24.30 6.46
CA ASP A 3 -14.59 -24.10 7.30
C ASP A 3 -13.86 -22.82 6.84
N VAL A 4 -14.31 -21.66 7.34
CA VAL A 4 -13.81 -20.37 6.87
C VAL A 4 -12.50 -20.08 7.60
N ARG A 5 -11.37 -20.25 6.91
CA ARG A 5 -10.06 -19.82 7.39
C ARG A 5 -10.13 -18.38 7.95
N PRO A 6 -9.41 -18.08 9.05
CA PRO A 6 -9.34 -16.72 9.58
C PRO A 6 -8.94 -15.71 8.49
N LEU A 7 -9.53 -14.51 8.55
CA LEU A 7 -9.11 -13.39 7.71
C LEU A 7 -7.67 -13.03 8.03
N ASN A 8 -6.85 -12.85 6.99
CA ASN A 8 -5.48 -12.38 7.13
C ASN A 8 -5.39 -10.90 6.79
N ILE A 9 -5.08 -10.05 7.78
CA ILE A 9 -5.01 -8.60 7.59
C ILE A 9 -3.66 -8.09 8.12
N PRO A 10 -2.57 -8.14 7.33
CA PRO A 10 -1.28 -7.61 7.76
C PRO A 10 -1.29 -6.09 7.86
N VAL A 11 -0.45 -5.57 8.76
CA VAL A 11 -0.20 -4.14 8.97
C VAL A 11 1.16 -3.78 8.38
N ILE A 12 1.17 -3.05 7.27
CA ILE A 12 2.38 -2.56 6.61
C ILE A 12 2.88 -1.33 7.35
N LEU A 13 4.08 -1.42 7.94
CA LEU A 13 4.77 -0.30 8.55
C LEU A 13 5.57 0.46 7.49
N GLY A 14 5.04 1.61 7.07
CA GLY A 14 5.40 2.27 5.81
C GLY A 14 6.67 3.13 5.83
N THR A 15 7.70 2.79 6.60
CA THR A 15 8.95 3.58 6.63
C THR A 15 10.13 2.80 7.19
N SER A 16 11.33 3.04 6.64
CA SER A 16 12.61 2.50 7.13
C SER A 16 13.32 3.40 8.15
N ARG A 17 12.76 4.57 8.48
CA ARG A 17 13.45 5.54 9.36
C ARG A 17 13.80 4.93 10.72
N LYS A 18 15.07 4.98 11.12
CA LYS A 18 15.49 4.54 12.46
C LYS A 18 14.81 5.39 13.53
N GLY A 19 14.36 4.75 14.62
CA GLY A 19 13.62 5.43 15.71
C GLY A 19 12.22 5.92 15.32
N ARG A 20 11.61 5.37 14.27
CA ARG A 20 10.26 5.74 13.81
C ARG A 20 9.18 5.43 14.85
N ALA A 21 8.48 6.46 15.34
CA ALA A 21 7.37 6.30 16.27
C ALA A 21 6.14 5.58 15.68
N SER A 22 6.01 5.52 14.35
CA SER A 22 4.92 4.81 13.67
C SER A 22 4.89 3.31 13.95
N VAL A 23 6.00 2.72 14.43
CA VAL A 23 6.06 1.30 14.83
C VAL A 23 5.07 0.98 15.96
N HIS A 24 4.85 1.91 16.89
CA HIS A 24 3.94 1.69 18.01
C HIS A 24 2.48 1.61 17.55
N ALA A 25 2.09 2.47 16.61
CA ALA A 25 0.78 2.42 15.98
C ALA A 25 0.57 1.12 15.19
N ALA A 26 1.58 0.68 14.42
CA ALA A 26 1.50 -0.57 13.66
C ALA A 26 1.32 -1.80 14.56
N LYS A 27 2.12 -1.90 15.64
CA LYS A 27 2.00 -2.99 16.63
C LYS A 27 0.64 -2.97 17.33
N LEU A 28 0.20 -1.81 17.80
CA LEU A 28 -1.10 -1.69 18.45
C LEU A 28 -2.26 -2.10 17.53
N LEU A 29 -2.23 -1.69 16.26
CA LEU A 29 -3.27 -2.06 15.30
C LEU A 29 -3.28 -3.55 15.00
N ALA A 30 -2.11 -4.18 14.87
CA ALA A 30 -2.02 -5.64 14.73
C ALA A 30 -2.60 -6.35 15.95
N ASP A 31 -2.30 -5.88 17.16
CA ASP A 31 -2.86 -6.43 18.41
C ASP A 31 -4.37 -6.25 18.49
N LEU A 32 -4.89 -5.07 18.12
CA LEU A 32 -6.33 -4.80 18.12
C LEU A 32 -7.09 -5.63 17.06
N LEU A 33 -6.47 -5.93 15.92
CA LEU A 33 -7.00 -6.86 14.92
C LEU A 33 -7.00 -8.30 15.43
N ASN A 34 -5.92 -8.75 16.07
CA ASN A 34 -5.81 -10.10 16.65
C ASN A 34 -6.80 -10.37 17.79
N ARG A 35 -7.31 -9.32 18.45
CA ARG A 35 -8.41 -9.43 19.43
C ARG A 35 -9.78 -9.72 18.80
N ARG A 36 -9.91 -9.66 17.47
CA ARG A 36 -11.17 -9.91 16.76
C ARG A 36 -11.25 -11.37 16.37
N ALA A 37 -12.34 -12.02 16.76
CA ALA A 37 -12.59 -13.42 16.43
C ALA A 37 -12.52 -13.65 14.91
N GLY A 38 -11.76 -14.67 14.48
CA GLY A 38 -11.60 -15.02 13.08
C GLY A 38 -10.71 -14.08 12.26
N VAL A 39 -9.87 -13.26 12.91
CA VAL A 39 -8.86 -12.41 12.26
C VAL A 39 -7.47 -12.77 12.77
N ARG A 40 -6.50 -12.83 11.87
CA ARG A 40 -5.07 -12.89 12.18
C ARG A 40 -4.37 -11.69 11.54
N SER A 41 -3.42 -11.12 12.26
CA SER A 41 -2.66 -9.95 11.83
C SER A 41 -1.23 -10.00 12.34
N GLY A 42 -0.32 -9.44 11.56
CA GLY A 42 1.09 -9.26 11.90
C GLY A 42 1.62 -7.99 11.24
N VAL A 43 2.76 -7.50 11.73
CA VAL A 43 3.40 -6.33 11.14
C VAL A 43 4.33 -6.77 10.01
N VAL A 44 4.13 -6.20 8.82
CA VAL A 44 5.06 -6.28 7.70
C VAL A 44 5.91 -5.02 7.72
N ASP A 45 7.16 -5.16 8.13
CA ASP A 45 8.09 -4.04 8.22
C ASP A 45 8.83 -3.84 6.91
N ILE A 46 8.53 -2.76 6.17
CA ILE A 46 9.22 -2.52 4.90
C ILE A 46 10.72 -2.25 5.08
N ALA A 47 11.15 -1.90 6.30
CA ALA A 47 12.56 -1.68 6.62
C ALA A 47 13.40 -2.97 6.53
N SER A 48 12.77 -4.15 6.64
CA SER A 48 13.46 -5.45 6.54
C SER A 48 13.47 -6.02 5.13
N LEU A 49 12.87 -5.34 4.15
CA LEU A 49 12.84 -5.79 2.77
C LEU A 49 14.12 -5.33 2.04
N PRO A 50 14.90 -6.24 1.44
CA PRO A 50 16.12 -5.89 0.71
C PRO A 50 15.74 -5.40 -0.70
N LEU A 51 15.10 -4.24 -0.79
CA LEU A 51 14.71 -3.63 -2.08
C LEU A 51 15.92 -2.91 -2.70
N PRO A 52 16.37 -3.30 -3.92
CA PRO A 52 17.32 -2.53 -4.72
C PRO A 52 16.84 -1.09 -4.94
N VAL A 53 17.76 -0.15 -5.08
CA VAL A 53 17.47 1.29 -5.26
C VAL A 53 17.79 1.79 -6.67
N ASP A 54 18.42 0.95 -7.46
CA ASP A 54 18.85 1.15 -8.85
C ASP A 54 17.91 0.50 -9.87
N ASP A 55 16.82 -0.11 -9.40
CA ASP A 55 15.74 -0.68 -10.21
C ASP A 55 14.39 -0.50 -9.47
N ALA A 56 13.26 -0.73 -10.14
CA ALA A 56 11.92 -0.46 -9.61
C ALA A 56 10.83 -1.37 -10.21
N GLY A 57 9.64 -1.31 -9.61
CA GLY A 57 8.48 -2.07 -10.06
C GLY A 57 8.59 -3.57 -9.77
N GLU A 58 7.90 -4.40 -10.55
CA GLU A 58 7.86 -5.84 -10.30
C GLU A 58 9.22 -6.55 -10.46
N ALA A 59 10.22 -5.93 -11.11
CA ALA A 59 11.56 -6.49 -11.26
C ALA A 59 12.28 -6.68 -9.91
N ILE A 60 11.97 -5.84 -8.92
CA ILE A 60 12.56 -5.88 -7.57
C ILE A 60 11.71 -6.61 -6.53
N LYS A 61 10.66 -7.31 -6.99
CA LYS A 61 9.69 -8.01 -6.15
C LYS A 61 10.37 -8.97 -5.18
N GLN A 62 10.04 -8.84 -3.91
CA GLN A 62 10.52 -9.73 -2.85
C GLN A 62 9.51 -10.85 -2.64
N ALA A 63 9.94 -12.11 -2.81
CA ALA A 63 9.06 -13.29 -2.72
C ALA A 63 8.26 -13.31 -1.40
N ALA A 64 8.93 -13.13 -0.26
CA ALA A 64 8.27 -13.11 1.05
C ALA A 64 7.21 -12.01 1.19
N TYR A 65 7.44 -10.84 0.58
CA TYR A 65 6.46 -9.75 0.59
C TYR A 65 5.28 -10.08 -0.34
N SER A 66 5.55 -10.50 -1.58
CA SER A 66 4.54 -10.92 -2.54
C SER A 66 3.64 -12.04 -1.99
N GLU A 67 4.22 -13.05 -1.35
CA GLU A 67 3.46 -14.13 -0.69
C GLU A 67 2.58 -13.62 0.45
N ALA A 68 3.12 -12.75 1.32
CA ALA A 68 2.37 -12.17 2.43
C ALA A 68 1.19 -11.33 1.95
N ILE A 69 1.38 -10.50 0.92
CA ILE A 69 0.32 -9.70 0.32
C ILE A 69 -0.68 -10.59 -0.42
N SER A 70 -0.22 -11.58 -1.19
CA SER A 70 -1.07 -12.53 -1.90
C SER A 70 -2.03 -13.25 -0.96
N ALA A 71 -1.53 -13.70 0.20
CA ALA A 71 -2.31 -14.38 1.23
C ALA A 71 -3.20 -13.45 2.08
N ALA A 72 -3.17 -12.13 1.87
CA ALA A 72 -3.97 -11.17 2.61
C ALA A 72 -5.41 -11.08 2.07
N ASP A 73 -6.37 -10.87 2.98
CA ASP A 73 -7.77 -10.59 2.66
C ASP A 73 -8.13 -9.10 2.79
N GLY A 74 -7.26 -8.35 3.45
CA GLY A 74 -7.24 -6.89 3.51
C GLY A 74 -5.91 -6.42 4.07
N LEU A 75 -5.67 -5.12 4.08
CA LEU A 75 -4.40 -4.53 4.50
C LEU A 75 -4.65 -3.34 5.43
N VAL A 76 -3.71 -3.07 6.32
CA VAL A 76 -3.57 -1.75 6.97
C VAL A 76 -2.24 -1.16 6.55
N ILE A 77 -2.23 0.10 6.12
CA ILE A 77 -0.99 0.83 5.81
C ILE A 77 -0.81 1.92 6.86
N VAL A 78 0.26 1.81 7.66
CA VAL A 78 0.67 2.82 8.63
C VAL A 78 1.78 3.66 8.02
N ALA A 79 1.44 4.85 7.55
CA ALA A 79 2.35 5.73 6.84
C ALA A 79 2.63 7.00 7.67
N PRO A 80 3.89 7.30 8.03
CA PRO A 80 4.23 8.60 8.54
C PRO A 80 4.22 9.65 7.42
N GLU A 81 3.86 10.88 7.76
CA GLU A 81 3.90 12.00 6.82
C GLU A 81 5.31 12.62 6.74
N TYR A 82 5.92 12.58 5.56
CA TYR A 82 7.18 13.27 5.25
C TYR A 82 6.93 14.33 4.19
N ASN A 83 7.19 15.60 4.54
CA ASN A 83 7.08 16.74 3.62
C ASN A 83 5.76 16.74 2.82
N HIS A 84 4.63 16.58 3.52
CA HIS A 84 3.29 16.53 2.92
C HIS A 84 2.99 15.30 2.04
N SER A 85 3.80 14.24 2.12
CA SER A 85 3.57 13.00 1.36
C SER A 85 3.93 11.74 2.17
N PHE A 86 3.82 10.57 1.53
CA PHE A 86 4.26 9.29 2.08
C PHE A 86 5.76 9.06 1.87
N PRO A 87 6.39 8.15 2.65
CA PRO A 87 7.81 7.84 2.51
C PRO A 87 8.12 7.19 1.16
N GLY A 88 9.25 7.56 0.55
CA GLY A 88 9.65 7.02 -0.77
C GLY A 88 9.76 5.49 -0.79
N LEU A 89 10.34 4.89 0.25
CA LEU A 89 10.45 3.43 0.34
C LEU A 89 9.07 2.73 0.43
N LEU A 90 8.04 3.38 1.00
CA LEU A 90 6.69 2.82 0.98
C LEU A 90 6.17 2.73 -0.45
N LYS A 91 6.36 3.78 -1.26
CA LYS A 91 5.99 3.74 -2.70
C LYS A 91 6.75 2.66 -3.43
N HIS A 92 8.06 2.59 -3.21
CA HIS A 92 8.93 1.59 -3.81
C HIS A 92 8.50 0.16 -3.49
N THR A 93 8.11 -0.08 -2.23
CA THR A 93 7.59 -1.36 -1.78
C THR A 93 6.24 -1.66 -2.42
N LEU A 94 5.33 -0.69 -2.43
CA LEU A 94 4.00 -0.84 -3.02
C LEU A 94 4.08 -1.17 -4.51
N ASP A 95 4.93 -0.47 -5.27
CA ASP A 95 5.11 -0.66 -6.71
C ASP A 95 5.76 -2.00 -7.07
N SER A 96 6.39 -2.69 -6.11
CA SER A 96 7.03 -3.99 -6.35
C SER A 96 6.05 -5.15 -6.53
N CYS A 97 4.78 -4.95 -6.18
CA CYS A 97 3.68 -5.91 -6.36
C CYS A 97 2.52 -5.19 -7.05
N LEU A 98 1.70 -5.90 -7.83
CA LEU A 98 0.57 -5.33 -8.55
C LEU A 98 -0.64 -6.24 -8.38
N ASN A 99 -0.65 -7.36 -9.10
CA ASN A 99 -1.76 -8.32 -9.10
C ASN A 99 -2.11 -8.84 -7.71
N GLU A 100 -1.13 -8.89 -6.81
CA GLU A 100 -1.29 -9.33 -5.43
C GLU A 100 -2.26 -8.44 -4.63
N TYR A 101 -2.51 -7.20 -5.03
CA TYR A 101 -3.36 -6.27 -4.30
C TYR A 101 -4.83 -6.27 -4.74
N ILE A 102 -5.11 -6.75 -5.94
CA ILE A 102 -6.40 -6.57 -6.61
C ILE A 102 -7.56 -7.10 -5.76
N HIS A 103 -8.61 -6.28 -5.65
CA HIS A 103 -9.84 -6.57 -4.94
C HIS A 103 -9.63 -6.90 -3.46
N LYS A 104 -8.68 -6.24 -2.78
CA LYS A 104 -8.49 -6.34 -1.32
C LYS A 104 -8.87 -5.03 -0.63
N ALA A 105 -9.46 -5.12 0.56
CA ALA A 105 -9.76 -3.94 1.36
C ALA A 105 -8.47 -3.34 1.91
N VAL A 106 -8.38 -2.01 2.01
CA VAL A 106 -7.26 -1.32 2.66
C VAL A 106 -7.74 -0.24 3.63
N GLY A 107 -7.20 -0.26 4.84
CA GLY A 107 -7.34 0.82 5.82
C GLY A 107 -6.06 1.66 5.88
N LEU A 108 -6.20 2.98 5.83
CA LEU A 108 -5.07 3.90 5.87
C LEU A 108 -4.92 4.56 7.24
N VAL A 109 -3.68 4.62 7.72
CA VAL A 109 -3.32 5.21 9.00
C VAL A 109 -2.19 6.23 8.81
N GLY A 110 -2.53 7.50 8.94
CA GLY A 110 -1.58 8.61 8.92
C GLY A 110 -0.93 8.79 10.29
N VAL A 111 0.40 8.97 10.31
CA VAL A 111 1.16 9.26 11.53
C VAL A 111 1.98 10.52 11.34
N SER A 112 1.93 11.44 12.31
CA SER A 112 2.72 12.66 12.27
C SER A 112 3.24 13.05 13.65
N ALA A 113 4.43 13.65 13.66
CA ALA A 113 4.92 14.38 14.83
C ALA A 113 4.20 15.74 14.99
N GLY A 114 3.66 16.29 13.90
CA GLY A 114 2.95 17.56 13.87
C GLY A 114 1.47 17.44 14.22
N PRO A 115 0.77 18.59 14.33
CA PRO A 115 -0.65 18.65 14.71
C PRO A 115 -1.61 18.20 13.61
N PHE A 116 -1.19 18.16 12.34
CA PHE A 116 -2.05 17.81 11.20
C PHE A 116 -2.29 16.29 11.03
N ALA A 117 -1.79 15.48 11.97
CA ALA A 117 -2.17 14.08 12.16
C ALA A 117 -1.99 13.12 10.97
N GLY A 118 -1.21 13.49 9.96
CA GLY A 118 -0.97 12.64 8.80
C GLY A 118 -2.12 12.62 7.79
N ILE A 119 -3.04 13.59 7.84
CA ILE A 119 -4.19 13.63 6.91
C ILE A 119 -3.71 13.74 5.45
N ARG A 120 -2.62 14.49 5.20
CA ARG A 120 -2.12 14.67 3.83
C ARG A 120 -1.52 13.39 3.28
N VAL A 121 -0.79 12.62 4.08
CA VAL A 121 -0.23 11.35 3.62
C VAL A 121 -1.34 10.35 3.26
N VAL A 122 -2.44 10.32 4.02
CA VAL A 122 -3.62 9.51 3.67
C VAL A 122 -4.18 9.93 2.31
N GLN A 123 -4.39 11.24 2.09
CA GLN A 123 -4.90 11.75 0.81
C GLN A 123 -3.97 11.45 -0.37
N SER A 124 -2.65 11.60 -0.18
CA SER A 124 -1.66 11.29 -1.22
C SER A 124 -1.63 9.81 -1.59
N LEU A 125 -1.97 8.89 -0.67
CA LEU A 125 -2.00 7.45 -0.95
C LEU A 125 -3.23 7.01 -1.75
N LEU A 126 -4.35 7.76 -1.72
CA LEU A 126 -5.60 7.32 -2.37
C LEU A 126 -5.46 7.00 -3.88
N PRO A 127 -4.77 7.82 -4.70
CA PRO A 127 -4.55 7.48 -6.11
C PRO A 127 -3.75 6.19 -6.28
N VAL A 128 -2.77 5.94 -5.41
CA VAL A 128 -1.96 4.71 -5.42
C VAL A 128 -2.82 3.50 -5.08
N MET A 129 -3.71 3.62 -4.08
CA MET A 129 -4.59 2.51 -3.70
C MET A 129 -5.52 2.12 -4.86
N ARG A 130 -6.07 3.12 -5.55
CA ARG A 130 -6.89 2.90 -6.76
C ARG A 130 -6.10 2.17 -7.84
N GLU A 131 -4.88 2.63 -8.15
CA GLU A 131 -4.04 2.03 -9.20
C GLU A 131 -3.71 0.56 -8.89
N LEU A 132 -3.42 0.24 -7.63
CA LEU A 132 -3.13 -1.13 -7.19
C LEU A 132 -4.38 -2.03 -7.09
N GLY A 133 -5.57 -1.52 -7.42
CA GLY A 133 -6.82 -2.28 -7.29
C GLY A 133 -7.24 -2.56 -5.85
N LEU A 134 -6.69 -1.81 -4.89
CA LEU A 134 -7.13 -1.83 -3.49
C LEU A 134 -8.40 -1.00 -3.31
N VAL A 135 -9.29 -1.48 -2.46
CA VAL A 135 -10.53 -0.80 -2.12
C VAL A 135 -10.37 -0.16 -0.75
N THR A 136 -10.23 1.17 -0.74
CA THR A 136 -10.09 1.92 0.51
C THR A 136 -11.39 1.91 1.30
N ILE A 137 -11.30 1.63 2.60
CA ILE A 137 -12.44 1.79 3.51
C ILE A 137 -12.74 3.28 3.76
N PHE A 138 -13.94 3.58 4.25
CA PHE A 138 -14.37 4.96 4.53
C PHE A 138 -13.62 5.63 5.70
N TRP A 139 -13.23 4.86 6.71
CA TRP A 139 -12.57 5.40 7.91
C TRP A 139 -11.06 5.42 7.76
N ASP A 140 -10.45 6.55 8.09
CA ASP A 140 -9.01 6.66 8.34
C ASP A 140 -8.71 6.73 9.84
N ILE A 141 -7.45 6.46 10.21
CA ILE A 141 -6.92 6.79 11.53
C ILE A 141 -5.80 7.81 11.33
N ASN A 142 -5.94 8.98 11.95
CA ASN A 142 -4.96 10.06 11.88
C ASN A 142 -4.36 10.31 13.27
N ILE A 143 -3.05 10.08 13.39
CA ILE A 143 -2.29 10.18 14.65
C ILE A 143 -1.40 11.41 14.59
N GLY A 144 -1.84 12.50 15.24
CA GLY A 144 -1.04 13.71 15.43
C GLY A 144 -0.23 13.66 16.71
N GLN A 145 0.86 14.41 16.74
CA GLN A 145 1.76 14.51 17.91
C GLN A 145 2.07 13.14 18.51
N VAL A 146 2.47 12.17 17.67
CA VAL A 146 2.58 10.75 18.03
C VAL A 146 3.32 10.46 19.34
N GLY A 147 4.34 11.26 19.70
CA GLY A 147 5.06 11.13 20.98
C GLY A 147 4.26 11.50 22.24
N LYS A 148 3.05 12.03 22.09
CA LYS A 148 2.06 12.23 23.17
C LYS A 148 1.03 11.11 23.24
N VAL A 149 0.89 10.33 22.16
CA VAL A 149 -0.06 9.21 22.07
C VAL A 149 0.58 7.92 22.55
N PHE A 150 1.87 7.74 22.29
CA PHE A 150 2.65 6.58 22.72
C PHE A 150 3.82 7.01 23.58
N ALA A 151 4.08 6.28 24.65
CA ALA A 151 5.33 6.35 25.38
C ALA A 151 6.47 5.76 24.54
N GLU A 152 7.72 6.01 24.97
CA GLU A 152 8.93 5.53 24.29
C GLU A 152 9.02 3.99 24.24
N ASP A 153 8.48 3.30 25.25
CA ASP A 153 8.35 1.84 25.30
C ASP A 153 7.23 1.29 24.39
N GLY A 154 6.44 2.17 23.76
CA GLY A 154 5.31 1.84 22.91
C GLY A 154 3.98 1.64 23.62
N ARG A 155 3.91 1.85 24.94
CA ARG A 155 2.65 1.84 25.67
C ARG A 155 1.76 3.00 25.22
N LEU A 156 0.50 2.70 24.96
CA LEU A 156 -0.50 3.71 24.63
C LEU A 156 -0.76 4.61 25.85
N LEU A 157 -0.74 5.93 25.64
CA LEU A 157 -1.02 6.95 26.65
C LEU A 157 -2.43 7.52 26.54
N ASP A 158 -3.06 7.40 25.36
CA ASP A 158 -4.43 7.84 25.10
C ASP A 158 -5.35 6.65 24.79
N ASP A 159 -6.01 6.11 25.80
CA ASP A 159 -6.96 4.99 25.65
C ASP A 159 -8.15 5.33 24.75
N ALA A 160 -8.46 6.61 24.52
CA ALA A 160 -9.51 7.00 23.57
C ALA A 160 -9.15 6.58 22.13
N PHE A 161 -7.86 6.37 21.84
CA PHE A 161 -7.41 5.82 20.55
C PHE A 161 -8.03 4.45 20.26
N VAL A 162 -8.14 3.56 21.25
CA VAL A 162 -8.72 2.22 21.07
C VAL A 162 -10.19 2.31 20.64
N ARG A 163 -10.97 3.17 21.32
CA ARG A 163 -12.38 3.37 20.97
C ARG A 163 -12.54 3.96 19.57
N ARG A 164 -11.68 4.90 19.18
CA ARG A 164 -11.69 5.50 17.84
C ARG A 164 -11.34 4.48 16.74
N SER A 165 -10.45 3.54 17.04
CA SER A 165 -10.02 2.49 16.11
C SER A 165 -11.08 1.41 15.86
N ASP A 166 -12.13 1.30 16.71
CA ASP A 166 -13.13 0.24 16.57
C ASP A 166 -13.93 0.34 15.26
N ARG A 167 -14.38 1.55 14.87
CA ARG A 167 -15.11 1.75 13.61
C ARG A 167 -14.26 1.39 12.39
N PHE A 168 -13.00 1.81 12.41
CA PHE A 168 -12.02 1.48 11.37
C PHE A 168 -11.85 -0.04 11.23
N ILE A 169 -11.61 -0.75 12.33
CA ILE A 169 -11.37 -2.20 12.32
C ILE A 169 -12.63 -2.96 11.88
N ARG A 170 -13.81 -2.57 12.37
CA ARG A 170 -15.07 -3.23 12.00
C ARG A 170 -15.38 -3.08 10.52
N GLU A 171 -15.19 -1.89 9.97
CA GLU A 171 -15.38 -1.61 8.55
C GLU A 171 -14.40 -2.43 7.70
N LEU A 172 -13.11 -2.41 8.07
CA LEU A 172 -12.08 -3.18 7.38
C LEU A 172 -12.38 -4.67 7.36
N ILE A 173 -12.77 -5.25 8.50
CA ILE A 173 -13.15 -6.66 8.58
C ILE A 173 -14.36 -6.94 7.70
N TRP A 174 -15.38 -6.10 7.73
CA TRP A 174 -16.58 -6.29 6.91
C TRP A 174 -16.22 -6.27 5.42
N MET A 175 -15.49 -5.25 4.96
CA MET A 175 -15.06 -5.15 3.57
C MET A 175 -14.14 -6.29 3.14
N SER A 176 -13.21 -6.73 4.00
CA SER A 176 -12.36 -7.90 3.73
C SER A 176 -13.17 -9.18 3.56
N LYS A 177 -14.26 -9.39 4.32
CA LYS A 177 -15.15 -10.55 4.12
C LYS A 177 -15.84 -10.49 2.77
N VAL A 178 -16.41 -9.34 2.43
CA VAL A 178 -17.17 -9.14 1.18
C VAL A 178 -16.27 -9.29 -0.04
N LEU A 179 -15.12 -8.63 -0.04
CA LEU A 179 -14.19 -8.68 -1.16
C LEU A 179 -13.53 -10.06 -1.30
N ARG A 180 -13.23 -10.75 -0.19
CA ARG A 180 -12.79 -12.15 -0.26
C ARG A 180 -13.85 -13.04 -0.90
N TYR A 181 -15.11 -12.92 -0.48
CA TYR A 181 -16.22 -13.63 -1.11
C TYR A 181 -16.29 -13.31 -2.61
N GLY A 182 -16.15 -12.04 -2.99
CA GLY A 182 -16.06 -11.61 -4.39
C GLY A 182 -14.99 -12.36 -5.17
N ARG A 183 -13.75 -12.38 -4.66
CA ARG A 183 -12.62 -13.08 -5.31
C ARG A 183 -12.81 -14.60 -5.39
N GLU A 184 -13.47 -15.20 -4.40
CA GLU A 184 -13.57 -16.67 -4.29
C GLU A 184 -14.83 -17.24 -4.96
N GLN A 185 -15.90 -16.44 -5.12
CA GLN A 185 -17.23 -16.94 -5.49
C GLN A 185 -17.92 -16.16 -6.61
N VAL A 186 -17.48 -14.93 -6.92
CA VAL A 186 -18.11 -14.13 -7.99
C VAL A 186 -17.31 -14.33 -9.28
N THR A 187 -17.90 -15.05 -10.23
CA THR A 187 -17.39 -15.16 -11.59
C THR A 187 -17.89 -13.98 -12.42
N ILE A 188 -17.02 -13.39 -13.22
CA ILE A 188 -17.40 -12.44 -14.27
C ILE A 188 -17.44 -13.24 -15.56
N ASP A 189 -18.55 -13.17 -16.31
CA ASP A 189 -18.66 -13.85 -17.60
C ASP A 189 -17.56 -13.37 -18.55
N GLU A 190 -16.69 -14.31 -18.97
CA GLU A 190 -15.53 -14.03 -19.84
C GLU A 190 -15.96 -13.48 -21.22
N GLU A 191 -17.23 -13.65 -21.60
CA GLU A 191 -17.80 -13.11 -22.84
C GLU A 191 -17.70 -11.58 -22.92
N ALA A 192 -17.80 -10.85 -21.80
CA ALA A 192 -17.65 -9.39 -21.79
C ALA A 192 -16.19 -8.95 -22.06
N ALA A 193 -15.21 -9.74 -21.62
CA ALA A 193 -13.79 -9.48 -21.89
C ALA A 193 -13.44 -9.72 -23.37
N GLU A 194 -14.10 -10.67 -24.02
CA GLU A 194 -13.99 -10.91 -25.48
C GLU A 194 -14.65 -9.81 -26.32
N ILE A 195 -15.70 -9.15 -25.81
CA ILE A 195 -16.33 -8.00 -26.50
C ILE A 195 -15.38 -6.80 -26.56
N ALA A 196 -14.64 -6.51 -25.47
CA ALA A 196 -13.72 -5.38 -25.41
C ALA A 196 -12.54 -5.51 -26.40
N LYS A 197 -12.03 -6.73 -26.64
CA LYS A 197 -10.95 -7.00 -27.61
C LYS A 197 -11.36 -6.79 -29.08
N LYS A 198 -12.67 -6.66 -29.35
CA LYS A 198 -13.23 -6.58 -30.71
C LYS A 198 -13.60 -5.16 -31.13
N VAL A 199 -13.30 -4.13 -30.33
CA VAL A 199 -13.60 -2.73 -30.66
C VAL A 199 -12.46 -2.15 -31.52
N PRO A 200 -12.69 -1.85 -32.82
CA PRO A 200 -11.67 -1.27 -33.67
C PRO A 200 -11.49 0.24 -33.38
N CYS A 201 -10.27 0.72 -33.53
CA CYS A 201 -9.96 2.15 -33.50
C CYS A 201 -10.77 2.89 -34.58
N PRO A 202 -11.54 3.94 -34.25
CA PRO A 202 -12.38 4.64 -35.22
C PRO A 202 -11.58 5.36 -36.32
N ASN A 203 -10.27 5.58 -36.13
CA ASN A 203 -9.43 6.29 -37.09
C ASN A 203 -8.65 5.35 -38.03
N CYS A 204 -8.25 4.17 -37.59
CA CYS A 204 -7.41 3.26 -38.38
C CYS A 204 -7.94 1.81 -38.48
N GLY A 205 -9.05 1.47 -37.81
CA GLY A 205 -9.66 0.15 -37.88
C GLY A 205 -8.93 -0.96 -37.12
N THR A 206 -7.73 -0.69 -36.60
CA THR A 206 -6.97 -1.67 -35.80
C THR A 206 -7.70 -2.00 -34.50
N LEU A 207 -7.82 -3.29 -34.19
CA LEU A 207 -8.39 -3.75 -32.93
C LEU A 207 -7.58 -3.21 -31.75
N MET A 208 -8.26 -2.56 -30.81
CA MET A 208 -7.64 -2.07 -29.58
C MET A 208 -7.32 -3.26 -28.68
N THR A 209 -6.10 -3.79 -28.75
CA THR A 209 -5.60 -4.69 -27.70
C THR A 209 -5.21 -3.85 -26.50
N HIS A 210 -5.76 -4.15 -25.32
CA HIS A 210 -5.32 -3.54 -24.06
C HIS A 210 -3.86 -3.88 -23.81
N HIS A 211 -2.98 -3.06 -24.36
CA HIS A 211 -1.59 -2.98 -23.98
C HIS A 211 -1.18 -1.53 -24.21
N ALA A 212 -1.00 -0.81 -23.11
CA ALA A 212 0.16 0.06 -23.01
C ALA A 212 1.40 -0.84 -23.08
N ASP A 213 1.63 -1.46 -24.25
CA ASP A 213 2.93 -2.00 -24.58
C ASP A 213 3.83 -0.79 -24.52
N LYS A 214 4.75 -0.86 -23.56
CA LYS A 214 5.85 0.07 -23.42
C LYS A 214 6.35 0.37 -24.83
N VAL A 215 6.14 1.60 -25.28
CA VAL A 215 6.97 2.15 -26.34
C VAL A 215 8.37 2.14 -25.74
N VAL A 216 9.11 1.07 -25.96
CA VAL A 216 10.56 1.07 -25.84
C VAL A 216 11.02 1.58 -27.20
N PRO A 217 11.44 2.85 -27.33
CA PRO A 217 12.14 3.25 -28.53
C PRO A 217 13.43 2.44 -28.58
N ALA A 218 13.69 1.82 -29.72
CA ALA A 218 14.95 1.19 -29.99
C ALA A 218 16.09 2.23 -29.89
N ALA A 219 17.16 1.81 -29.21
CA ALA A 219 18.50 2.41 -29.15
C ALA A 219 18.61 3.80 -28.48
N ALA A 220 19.14 3.81 -27.26
CA ALA A 220 19.85 4.96 -26.70
C ALA A 220 21.25 4.54 -26.28
N THR A 221 22.22 5.29 -26.79
CA THR A 221 23.65 5.30 -26.54
C THR A 221 23.98 5.43 -25.05
N SER A 222 25.12 4.84 -24.63
CA SER A 222 25.61 4.76 -23.24
C SER A 222 25.28 5.98 -22.35
N GLU A 223 24.36 5.79 -21.41
CA GLU A 223 23.78 6.83 -20.52
C GLU A 223 24.71 7.33 -19.40
N ASN A 224 25.92 6.78 -19.24
CA ASN A 224 26.71 7.04 -18.04
C ASN A 224 27.46 8.38 -17.99
N ASP A 225 27.48 9.19 -19.05
CA ASP A 225 28.26 10.44 -19.10
C ASP A 225 27.45 11.74 -18.88
N VAL A 226 26.12 11.67 -18.81
CA VAL A 226 25.28 12.89 -18.82
C VAL A 226 25.20 13.56 -17.45
N VAL A 227 25.27 12.81 -16.34
CA VAL A 227 24.98 13.36 -15.01
C VAL A 227 26.21 13.98 -14.34
N ILE A 228 27.43 13.54 -14.66
CA ILE A 228 28.67 14.11 -14.07
C ILE A 228 29.11 15.40 -14.79
N ALA A 229 28.74 15.58 -16.06
CA ALA A 229 29.08 16.77 -16.83
C ALA A 229 28.37 18.04 -16.31
N ALA A 230 27.12 17.94 -15.86
CA ALA A 230 26.33 19.08 -15.38
C ALA A 230 26.83 19.64 -14.03
N ALA A 231 27.37 18.78 -13.15
CA ALA A 231 27.86 19.20 -11.83
C ALA A 231 29.12 20.09 -11.92
N ARG A 232 29.95 19.92 -12.96
CA ARG A 232 31.14 20.76 -13.20
C ARG A 232 30.79 22.14 -13.77
N ALA A 233 29.64 22.28 -14.44
CA ALA A 233 29.17 23.54 -14.99
C ALA A 233 28.53 24.46 -13.93
N TRP A 234 28.06 23.91 -12.81
CA TRP A 234 27.43 24.67 -11.71
C TRP A 234 28.40 25.09 -10.60
N SER A 235 29.60 24.48 -10.51
CA SER A 235 30.64 24.90 -9.57
C SER A 235 31.58 25.98 -10.13
N GLY A 236 31.30 26.49 -11.33
CA GLY A 236 32.07 27.53 -12.01
C GLY A 236 31.26 28.80 -12.24
N ALA A 237 30.79 29.43 -11.16
CA ALA A 237 30.33 30.82 -11.11
C ALA A 237 30.46 31.36 -9.68
#